data_AF-A0A2W4S6H3-F1
#
_entry.id   AF-A0A2W4S6H3-F1
#
_cell.length_a   1.000
_cell.length_b   1.000
_cell.length_c   1.000
_cell.angle_alpha   90.00
_cell.angle_beta   90.00
_cell.angle_gamma   90.00
#
_symmetry.space_group_name_H-M   'P 1'
#
loop_
_entity.id
_entity.type
_entity.pdbx_description
1 polymer ?
#
loop_
_entity_poly.entity_id
_entity_poly.type
_entity_poly.pdbx_seq_one_letter_code
_entity_poly.pdbx_strand_id
1 'polypeptide(L)'
;MWVTAVDETGKVCGVINTSGQAGNPNIGNYSWLGSRVISAQKANTANAFSLNAFSIASANIYGLTLPGGSLNNLPFSNPVDGSTAYLGDPSTYGTGSDPLNNKRIGGVNTFGGGLALYNSAKVKVGAIGVSGDTSCTDHAVAWKIRSLLKLNYVPGGFVSGWSGTPGFTVLGDEMIIDTSGNSVANTYYQVSCAHNKIANPTAGAATGVIITNTP
;
A
#
# COMPACT_ATOMS: atom_id res chain seq x y z
N MET A 1 -6.92 7.83 8.86
CA MET A 1 -6.01 7.36 7.80
C MET A 1 -6.25 8.18 6.54
N TRP A 2 -5.33 8.10 5.59
CA TRP A 2 -5.43 8.68 4.27
C TRP A 2 -5.52 7.56 3.23
N VAL A 3 -6.39 7.75 2.24
CA VAL A 3 -6.56 6.84 1.12
C VAL A 3 -6.37 7.65 -0.16
N THR A 4 -5.47 7.21 -1.03
CA THR A 4 -5.29 7.80 -2.36
C THR A 4 -5.57 6.76 -3.42
N ALA A 5 -6.33 7.14 -4.45
CA ALA A 5 -6.53 6.34 -5.65
C ALA A 5 -5.80 6.99 -6.83
N VAL A 6 -5.16 6.17 -7.66
CA VAL A 6 -4.54 6.60 -8.93
C VAL A 6 -5.10 5.78 -10.08
N ASP A 7 -5.17 6.37 -11.27
CA ASP A 7 -5.43 5.64 -12.52
C ASP A 7 -4.18 4.88 -13.01
N GLU A 8 -4.32 4.14 -14.12
CA GLU A 8 -3.24 3.35 -14.71
C GLU A 8 -2.03 4.19 -15.12
N THR A 9 -2.23 5.49 -15.37
CA THR A 9 -1.17 6.44 -15.72
C THR A 9 -0.46 7.04 -14.49
N GLY A 10 -0.87 6.66 -13.28
CA GLY A 10 -0.36 7.20 -12.02
C GLY A 10 -0.95 8.57 -11.65
N LYS A 11 -1.97 9.05 -12.36
CA LYS A 11 -2.66 10.30 -12.03
C LYS A 11 -3.56 10.06 -10.82
N VAL A 12 -3.47 10.91 -9.81
CA VAL A 12 -4.35 10.85 -8.63
C VAL A 12 -5.78 11.19 -9.04
N CYS A 13 -6.68 10.27 -8.75
CA CYS A 13 -8.12 10.38 -9.01
C CYS A 13 -8.90 10.87 -7.78
N GLY A 14 -8.34 10.71 -6.58
CA GLY A 14 -8.97 11.14 -5.36
C GLY A 14 -8.08 10.90 -4.15
N VAL A 15 -8.21 11.78 -3.16
CA VAL A 15 -7.59 11.65 -1.84
C VAL A 15 -8.68 11.81 -0.78
N ILE A 16 -8.73 10.88 0.15
CA ILE A 16 -9.76 10.82 1.20
C ILE A 16 -9.07 10.76 2.55
N ASN A 17 -9.51 11.59 3.49
CA ASN A 17 -9.15 11.48 4.89
C ASN A 17 -10.28 10.81 5.68
N THR A 18 -9.97 9.76 6.44
CA THR A 18 -10.96 8.96 7.16
C THR A 18 -11.21 9.39 8.61
N SER A 19 -10.62 10.51 9.07
CA SER A 19 -10.85 11.01 10.45
C SER A 19 -12.17 11.75 10.63
N GLY A 20 -12.94 11.94 9.55
CA GLY A 20 -14.16 12.76 9.56
C GLY A 20 -13.87 14.27 9.65
N GLN A 21 -12.62 14.69 9.51
CA GLN A 21 -12.18 16.09 9.58
C GLN A 21 -11.68 16.61 8.22
N ALA A 22 -12.05 15.97 7.11
CA ALA A 22 -11.70 16.45 5.78
C ALA A 22 -12.15 17.91 5.60
N GLY A 23 -11.27 18.75 5.06
CA GLY A 23 -11.52 20.17 4.92
C GLY A 23 -11.11 21.04 6.14
N ASN A 24 -10.73 20.42 7.26
CA ASN A 24 -10.23 21.14 8.43
C ASN A 24 -8.80 21.65 8.15
N PRO A 25 -8.51 22.96 8.29
CA PRO A 25 -7.16 23.49 8.09
C PRO A 25 -6.14 22.88 9.08
N ASN A 26 -6.61 22.34 10.20
CA ASN A 26 -5.83 21.64 11.21
C ASN A 26 -5.94 20.11 11.10
N ILE A 27 -6.22 19.55 9.92
CA ILE A 27 -6.36 18.10 9.70
C ILE A 27 -5.17 17.28 10.25
N GLY A 28 -3.97 17.88 10.28
CA GLY A 28 -2.76 17.28 10.84
C GLY A 28 -2.86 16.91 12.33
N ASN A 29 -3.81 17.51 13.08
CA ASN A 29 -4.07 17.17 14.49
C ASN A 29 -4.97 15.94 14.66
N TYR A 30 -5.62 15.47 13.59
CA TYR A 30 -6.60 14.37 13.61
C TYR A 30 -6.17 13.17 12.77
N SER A 31 -5.11 13.33 11.97
CA SER A 31 -4.48 12.27 11.20
C SER A 31 -3.05 12.70 10.89
N TRP A 32 -2.12 11.75 10.88
CA TRP A 32 -0.73 12.04 10.53
C TRP A 32 -0.67 12.73 9.17
N LEU A 33 -0.27 14.02 9.16
CA LEU A 33 -0.30 14.83 7.93
C LEU A 33 0.61 14.23 6.84
N GLY A 34 1.76 13.68 7.23
CA GLY A 34 2.68 12.99 6.32
C GLY A 34 2.05 11.79 5.60
N SER A 35 1.04 11.15 6.20
CA SER A 35 0.37 10.00 5.60
C SER A 35 -0.44 10.34 4.35
N ARG A 36 -0.80 11.62 4.11
CA ARG A 36 -1.41 12.04 2.84
C ARG A 36 -0.52 11.68 1.67
N VAL A 37 0.74 12.15 1.72
CA VAL A 37 1.73 11.93 0.66
C VAL A 37 2.22 10.47 0.63
N ILE A 38 2.36 9.81 1.79
CA ILE A 38 2.72 8.38 1.84
C ILE A 38 1.64 7.51 1.19
N SER A 39 0.36 7.80 1.41
CA SER A 39 -0.73 7.06 0.77
C SER A 39 -0.66 7.16 -0.75
N ALA A 40 -0.34 8.34 -1.29
CA ALA A 40 -0.18 8.56 -2.72
C ALA A 40 1.06 7.83 -3.29
N GLN A 41 2.19 7.81 -2.57
CA GLN A 41 3.37 7.04 -2.96
C GLN A 41 3.12 5.52 -2.97
N LYS A 42 2.38 5.00 -1.99
CA LYS A 42 2.00 3.58 -1.95
C LYS A 42 1.10 3.20 -3.13
N ALA A 43 0.14 4.07 -3.46
CA ALA A 43 -0.69 3.90 -4.67
C ALA A 43 0.18 3.92 -5.93
N ASN A 44 1.09 4.90 -6.05
CA ASN A 44 2.02 5.00 -7.17
C ASN A 44 2.91 3.76 -7.32
N THR A 45 3.44 3.23 -6.21
CA THR A 45 4.27 2.01 -6.21
C THR A 45 3.51 0.82 -6.76
N ALA A 46 2.32 0.55 -6.22
CA ALA A 46 1.52 -0.58 -6.66
C ALA A 46 1.09 -0.41 -8.14
N ASN A 47 0.80 0.81 -8.58
CA ASN A 47 0.51 1.08 -9.99
C ASN A 47 1.74 0.90 -10.89
N ALA A 48 2.92 1.36 -10.47
CA ALA A 48 4.12 1.40 -11.29
C ALA A 48 4.70 0.00 -11.57
N PHE A 49 4.62 -0.91 -10.59
CA PHE A 49 5.27 -2.22 -10.68
C PHE A 49 4.32 -3.38 -10.96
N SER A 50 3.01 -3.16 -10.90
CA SER A 50 2.02 -4.16 -11.28
C SER A 50 1.72 -4.13 -12.79
N LEU A 51 1.50 -5.32 -13.36
CA LEU A 51 1.15 -5.53 -14.77
C LEU A 51 -0.11 -6.40 -14.87
N ASN A 52 -0.75 -6.44 -16.05
CA ASN A 52 -1.92 -7.31 -16.30
C ASN A 52 -1.65 -8.80 -16.05
N ALA A 53 -0.38 -9.22 -16.06
CA ALA A 53 0.03 -10.60 -15.81
C ALA A 53 0.48 -10.86 -14.36
N PHE A 54 0.84 -9.83 -13.59
CA PHE A 54 1.47 -10.00 -12.29
C PHE A 54 1.29 -8.78 -11.40
N SER A 55 0.73 -8.97 -10.21
CA SER A 55 0.49 -7.92 -9.22
C SER A 55 1.61 -7.84 -8.20
N ILE A 56 2.01 -6.61 -7.86
CA ILE A 56 3.02 -6.29 -6.86
C ILE A 56 2.42 -5.26 -5.90
N ALA A 57 2.14 -5.68 -4.67
CA ALA A 57 1.83 -4.75 -3.60
C ALA A 57 3.09 -4.01 -3.17
N SER A 58 2.93 -2.81 -2.61
CA SER A 58 4.05 -2.11 -1.95
C SER A 58 4.68 -2.96 -0.84
N ALA A 59 3.88 -3.86 -0.24
CA ALA A 59 4.34 -4.78 0.78
C ALA A 59 5.36 -5.80 0.27
N ASN A 60 5.23 -6.27 -0.98
CA ASN A 60 6.01 -7.39 -1.50
C ASN A 60 7.46 -7.02 -1.83
N ILE A 61 7.78 -5.73 -1.93
CA ILE A 61 9.12 -5.27 -2.27
C ILE A 61 9.94 -4.82 -1.04
N TYR A 62 9.41 -4.97 0.19
CA TYR A 62 10.11 -4.58 1.41
C TYR A 62 11.48 -5.28 1.54
N GLY A 63 11.48 -6.60 1.69
CA GLY A 63 12.69 -7.39 1.85
C GLY A 63 13.66 -7.24 0.67
N LEU A 64 13.13 -7.10 -0.54
CA LEU A 64 13.91 -6.88 -1.77
C LEU A 64 14.66 -5.54 -1.77
N THR A 65 14.19 -4.53 -1.03
CA THR A 65 14.80 -3.19 -0.99
C THR A 65 15.71 -2.94 0.21
N LEU A 66 15.74 -3.85 1.18
CA LEU A 66 16.70 -3.82 2.29
C LEU A 66 18.15 -3.95 1.79
N PRO A 67 19.16 -3.54 2.60
CA PRO A 67 20.56 -3.84 2.32
C PRO A 67 20.78 -5.33 1.99
N GLY A 68 21.46 -5.61 0.87
CA GLY A 68 21.67 -6.97 0.35
C GLY A 68 20.52 -7.54 -0.49
N GLY A 69 19.40 -6.84 -0.61
CA GLY A 69 18.30 -7.20 -1.52
C GLY A 69 18.59 -6.85 -2.99
N SER A 70 18.02 -7.62 -3.91
CA SER A 70 18.17 -7.42 -5.36
C SER A 70 17.62 -6.09 -5.88
N LEU A 71 16.72 -5.44 -5.13
CA LEU A 71 16.16 -4.12 -5.43
C LEU A 71 16.65 -3.06 -4.45
N ASN A 72 17.79 -3.28 -3.79
CA ASN A 72 18.43 -2.27 -2.96
C ASN A 72 18.62 -0.98 -3.79
N ASN A 73 18.15 0.15 -3.27
CA ASN A 73 18.05 1.47 -3.92
C ASN A 73 16.82 1.78 -4.77
N LEU A 74 15.92 0.82 -5.00
CA LEU A 74 14.65 1.10 -5.69
C LEU A 74 13.87 2.29 -5.09
N PRO A 75 13.77 2.48 -3.74
CA PRO A 75 13.08 3.64 -3.17
C PRO A 75 13.65 5.00 -3.60
N PHE A 76 14.94 5.06 -3.94
CA PHE A 76 15.62 6.30 -4.32
C PHE A 76 15.61 6.55 -5.84
N SER A 77 15.24 5.55 -6.62
CA SER A 77 15.28 5.60 -8.09
C SER A 77 14.23 6.53 -8.71
N ASN A 78 13.12 6.76 -8.00
CA ASN A 78 12.01 7.57 -8.47
C ASN A 78 11.49 8.40 -7.28
N PRO A 79 11.93 9.67 -7.15
CA PRO A 79 11.59 10.51 -6.01
C PRO A 79 10.15 11.03 -6.09
N VAL A 80 9.66 11.51 -4.94
CA VAL A 80 8.42 12.27 -4.86
C VAL A 80 8.63 13.67 -5.45
N ASP A 81 7.67 14.14 -6.26
CA ASP A 81 7.60 15.54 -6.65
C ASP A 81 7.17 16.39 -5.43
N GLY A 82 8.15 17.01 -4.78
CA GLY A 82 7.93 17.88 -3.63
C GLY A 82 7.05 19.11 -3.94
N SER A 83 7.09 19.63 -5.18
CA SER A 83 6.28 20.79 -5.56
C SER A 83 4.79 20.45 -5.61
N THR A 84 4.46 19.23 -6.03
CA THR A 84 3.11 18.68 -6.01
C THR A 84 2.69 18.24 -4.61
N ALA A 85 3.59 17.61 -3.84
CA ALA A 85 3.29 17.03 -2.54
C ALA A 85 2.72 18.04 -1.52
N TYR A 86 3.23 19.27 -1.55
CA TYR A 86 2.89 20.35 -0.61
C TYR A 86 2.02 21.46 -1.23
N LEU A 87 1.43 21.19 -2.39
CA LEU A 87 0.57 22.15 -3.09
C LEU A 87 -0.73 22.41 -2.32
N GLY A 88 -1.17 23.67 -2.34
CA GLY A 88 -2.54 24.08 -2.01
C GLY A 88 -2.80 24.34 -0.52
N ASP A 89 -4.05 24.72 -0.23
CA ASP A 89 -4.49 25.08 1.12
C ASP A 89 -4.79 23.80 1.93
N PRO A 90 -4.26 23.63 3.16
CA PRO A 90 -4.56 22.48 4.02
C PRO A 90 -6.06 22.24 4.25
N SER A 91 -6.90 23.28 4.19
CA SER A 91 -8.37 23.18 4.26
C SER A 91 -9.00 22.49 3.04
N THR A 92 -8.22 22.11 2.04
CA THR A 92 -8.69 21.31 0.89
C THR A 92 -8.21 19.87 0.95
N TYR A 93 -7.31 19.53 1.88
CA TYR A 93 -6.72 18.19 1.95
C TYR A 93 -7.75 17.13 2.33
N GLY A 94 -7.76 16.03 1.58
CA GLY A 94 -8.67 14.89 1.76
C GLY A 94 -10.11 15.17 1.35
N THR A 95 -10.38 16.27 0.64
CA THR A 95 -11.69 16.63 0.08
C THR A 95 -11.77 16.30 -1.41
N GLY A 96 -12.95 16.47 -2.03
CA GLY A 96 -13.09 16.37 -3.49
C GLY A 96 -12.22 17.35 -4.29
N SER A 97 -11.72 18.41 -3.64
CA SER A 97 -10.83 19.42 -4.23
C SER A 97 -9.38 19.26 -3.76
N ASP A 98 -8.98 18.09 -3.27
CA ASP A 98 -7.60 17.85 -2.82
C ASP A 98 -6.58 18.26 -3.92
N PRO A 99 -5.54 19.05 -3.59
CA PRO A 99 -4.57 19.56 -4.56
C PRO A 99 -3.77 18.49 -5.31
N LEU A 100 -3.72 17.25 -4.82
CA LEU A 100 -3.11 16.15 -5.56
C LEU A 100 -3.99 15.67 -6.72
N ASN A 101 -5.30 15.94 -6.70
CA ASN A 101 -6.20 15.51 -7.76
C ASN A 101 -5.70 15.99 -9.13
N ASN A 102 -5.69 15.07 -10.10
CA ASN A 102 -5.16 15.26 -11.44
C ASN A 102 -3.64 15.49 -11.53
N LYS A 103 -2.87 15.23 -10.47
CA LYS A 103 -1.40 15.28 -10.47
C LYS A 103 -0.78 13.89 -10.43
N ARG A 104 0.50 13.80 -10.76
CA ARG A 104 1.34 12.60 -10.60
C ARG A 104 2.43 12.92 -9.61
N ILE A 105 2.36 12.33 -8.43
CA ILE A 105 3.31 12.62 -7.34
C ILE A 105 4.61 11.83 -7.45
N GLY A 106 4.61 10.68 -8.14
CA GLY A 106 5.77 9.79 -8.19
C GLY A 106 6.08 9.13 -6.84
N GLY A 107 7.35 8.78 -6.63
CA GLY A 107 7.80 8.14 -5.39
C GLY A 107 7.63 6.62 -5.38
N VAL A 108 8.52 5.95 -4.67
CA VAL A 108 8.44 4.50 -4.40
C VAL A 108 8.44 4.26 -2.89
N ASN A 109 7.39 3.62 -2.40
CA ASN A 109 7.23 3.23 -1.01
C ASN A 109 7.18 1.70 -0.90
N THR A 110 8.00 1.13 -0.03
CA THR A 110 8.25 -0.31 0.00
C THR A 110 7.64 -1.03 1.20
N PHE A 111 6.73 -0.37 1.92
CA PHE A 111 5.99 -1.01 3.01
C PHE A 111 4.49 -1.03 2.72
N GLY A 112 3.77 -1.90 3.42
CA GLY A 112 2.39 -2.28 3.13
C GLY A 112 1.41 -1.13 3.14
N GLY A 113 0.41 -1.21 2.26
CA GLY A 113 -0.68 -0.24 2.11
C GLY A 113 -0.98 0.12 0.66
N GLY A 114 -0.15 -0.25 -0.31
CA GLY A 114 -0.39 -0.07 -1.75
C GLY A 114 -0.84 -1.37 -2.42
N LEU A 115 -1.94 -1.32 -3.18
CA LEU A 115 -2.50 -2.44 -3.95
C LEU A 115 -2.96 -1.98 -5.33
N ALA A 116 -2.62 -2.75 -6.37
CA ALA A 116 -3.15 -2.52 -7.70
C ALA A 116 -4.64 -2.92 -7.79
N LEU A 117 -5.36 -2.22 -8.66
CA LEU A 117 -6.78 -2.41 -8.92
C LEU A 117 -6.96 -3.08 -10.29
N TYR A 118 -7.71 -4.18 -10.32
CA TYR A 118 -8.00 -4.96 -11.53
C TYR A 118 -9.49 -5.11 -11.73
N ASN A 119 -9.97 -4.83 -12.94
CA ASN A 119 -11.37 -5.06 -13.30
C ASN A 119 -11.67 -6.55 -13.55
N SER A 120 -12.93 -6.90 -13.79
CA SER A 120 -13.36 -8.29 -14.03
C SER A 120 -12.66 -9.01 -15.19
N ALA A 121 -12.05 -8.28 -16.11
CA ALA A 121 -11.23 -8.81 -17.20
C ALA A 121 -9.75 -9.01 -16.81
N LYS A 122 -9.41 -8.87 -15.52
CA LYS A 122 -8.04 -8.92 -14.98
C LYS A 122 -7.10 -7.85 -15.58
N VAL A 123 -7.66 -6.74 -16.07
CA VAL A 123 -6.89 -5.61 -16.58
C VAL A 123 -6.64 -4.62 -15.45
N LYS A 124 -5.38 -4.19 -15.28
CA LYS A 124 -5.00 -3.16 -14.32
C LYS A 124 -5.61 -1.83 -14.74
N VAL A 125 -6.39 -1.22 -13.85
CA VAL A 125 -7.06 0.09 -14.06
C VAL A 125 -6.54 1.19 -13.14
N GLY A 126 -5.52 0.90 -12.35
CA GLY A 126 -4.91 1.83 -11.40
C GLY A 126 -4.47 1.14 -10.12
N ALA A 127 -4.41 1.91 -9.04
CA ALA A 127 -4.06 1.42 -7.72
C ALA A 127 -4.66 2.27 -6.60
N ILE A 128 -4.67 1.71 -5.40
CA ILE A 128 -4.97 2.42 -4.16
C ILE A 128 -3.76 2.36 -3.23
N GLY A 129 -3.65 3.37 -2.38
CA GLY A 129 -2.66 3.44 -1.33
C GLY A 129 -3.29 3.95 -0.04
N VAL A 130 -2.95 3.33 1.07
CA VAL A 130 -3.46 3.66 2.41
C VAL A 130 -2.30 3.94 3.35
N SER A 131 -2.43 5.00 4.14
CA SER A 131 -1.48 5.31 5.22
C SER A 131 -2.13 5.99 6.42
N GLY A 132 -1.74 5.60 7.62
CA GLY A 132 -2.10 6.30 8.85
C GLY A 132 -2.11 5.44 10.10
N ASP A 133 -1.64 4.20 10.01
CA ASP A 133 -1.45 3.27 11.12
C ASP A 133 -0.20 2.41 10.81
N THR A 134 -0.01 1.28 11.49
CA THR A 134 1.02 0.29 11.15
C THR A 134 0.87 -0.19 9.70
N SER A 135 2.00 -0.61 9.10
CA SER A 135 2.03 -1.16 7.73
C SER A 135 1.01 -2.28 7.50
N CYS A 136 0.78 -3.11 8.51
CA CYS A 136 -0.21 -4.18 8.48
C CYS A 136 -1.64 -3.66 8.40
N THR A 137 -2.00 -2.71 9.27
CA THR A 137 -3.32 -2.09 9.25
C THR A 137 -3.55 -1.35 7.94
N ASP A 138 -2.56 -0.58 7.47
CA ASP A 138 -2.59 0.11 6.17
C ASP A 138 -2.91 -0.87 5.03
N HIS A 139 -2.18 -1.99 4.96
CA HIS A 139 -2.39 -3.01 3.93
C HIS A 139 -3.75 -3.71 4.06
N ALA A 140 -4.19 -4.04 5.28
CA ALA A 140 -5.49 -4.66 5.52
C ALA A 140 -6.66 -3.76 5.13
N VAL A 141 -6.58 -2.47 5.42
CA VAL A 141 -7.58 -1.48 5.02
C VAL A 141 -7.61 -1.32 3.50
N ALA A 142 -6.45 -1.24 2.84
CA ALA A 142 -6.37 -1.23 1.38
C ALA A 142 -7.06 -2.47 0.78
N TRP A 143 -6.79 -3.65 1.33
CA TRP A 143 -7.39 -4.91 0.87
C TRP A 143 -8.92 -4.89 0.92
N LYS A 144 -9.49 -4.44 2.05
CA LYS A 144 -10.93 -4.27 2.20
C LYS A 144 -11.51 -3.30 1.18
N ILE A 145 -10.89 -2.14 1.02
CA ILE A 145 -11.36 -1.11 0.09
C ILE A 145 -11.39 -1.70 -1.33
N ARG A 146 -10.30 -2.35 -1.76
CA ARG A 146 -10.22 -3.01 -3.08
C ARG A 146 -11.33 -4.05 -3.27
N SER A 147 -11.61 -4.86 -2.25
CA SER A 147 -12.69 -5.87 -2.28
C SER A 147 -14.07 -5.22 -2.40
N LEU A 148 -14.36 -4.18 -1.61
CA LEU A 148 -15.62 -3.43 -1.66
C LEU A 148 -15.83 -2.74 -3.01
N LEU A 149 -14.75 -2.25 -3.64
CA LEU A 149 -14.77 -1.69 -4.99
C LEU A 149 -14.96 -2.75 -6.09
N LYS A 150 -14.90 -4.05 -5.76
CA LYS A 150 -14.91 -5.16 -6.72
C LYS A 150 -13.78 -5.03 -7.75
N LEU A 151 -12.61 -4.60 -7.30
CA LEU A 151 -11.41 -4.40 -8.12
C LEU A 151 -10.26 -5.33 -7.70
N ASN A 152 -10.59 -6.47 -7.10
CA ASN A 152 -9.66 -7.49 -6.61
C ASN A 152 -9.49 -8.68 -7.58
N TYR A 153 -9.74 -8.48 -8.88
CA TYR A 153 -9.55 -9.50 -9.92
C TYR A 153 -8.07 -9.66 -10.30
N VAL A 154 -7.25 -9.94 -9.30
CA VAL A 154 -5.79 -10.03 -9.42
C VAL A 154 -5.42 -11.21 -10.34
N PRO A 155 -4.50 -11.01 -11.31
CA PRO A 155 -4.12 -12.05 -12.26
C PRO A 155 -3.22 -13.15 -11.68
N GLY A 156 -2.47 -12.81 -10.63
CA GLY A 156 -1.45 -13.63 -9.97
C GLY A 156 -0.37 -12.72 -9.36
N GLY A 157 0.58 -13.29 -8.61
CA GLY A 157 1.64 -12.55 -7.93
C GLY A 157 2.62 -13.45 -7.17
N PHE A 158 3.35 -12.91 -6.19
CA PHE A 158 4.38 -13.65 -5.44
C PHE A 158 3.87 -14.91 -4.72
N VAL A 159 2.63 -14.90 -4.22
CA VAL A 159 2.06 -16.06 -3.49
C VAL A 159 1.13 -16.94 -4.31
N SER A 160 0.89 -16.65 -5.60
CA SER A 160 0.02 -17.49 -6.42
C SER A 160 0.59 -18.90 -6.68
N GLY A 161 1.82 -19.20 -6.21
CA GLY A 161 2.41 -20.54 -6.14
C GLY A 161 2.28 -21.26 -4.79
N TRP A 162 1.77 -20.62 -3.73
CA TRP A 162 1.55 -21.22 -2.40
C TRP A 162 0.07 -21.57 -2.20
N SER A 163 -0.44 -22.46 -3.04
CA SER A 163 -1.71 -23.15 -2.80
C SER A 163 -1.53 -24.13 -1.65
N GLY A 164 -1.80 -23.74 -0.41
CA GLY A 164 -1.58 -24.62 0.75
C GLY A 164 -2.47 -24.44 1.97
N THR A 165 -3.10 -23.30 2.20
CA THR A 165 -3.93 -23.10 3.40
C THR A 165 -5.42 -23.24 3.07
N PRO A 166 -6.12 -24.29 3.55
CA PRO A 166 -7.56 -24.42 3.37
C PRO A 166 -8.28 -23.20 3.97
N GLY A 167 -9.09 -22.51 3.16
CA GLY A 167 -9.93 -21.38 3.61
C GLY A 167 -9.50 -19.98 3.15
N PHE A 168 -8.36 -19.83 2.45
CA PHE A 168 -7.96 -18.55 1.85
C PHE A 168 -7.75 -18.70 0.34
N THR A 169 -8.47 -17.91 -0.46
CA THR A 169 -8.11 -17.71 -1.88
C THR A 169 -6.99 -16.68 -1.93
N VAL A 170 -5.77 -17.12 -2.20
CA VAL A 170 -4.62 -16.22 -2.39
C VAL A 170 -4.70 -15.56 -3.77
N LEU A 171 -4.57 -14.23 -3.80
CA LEU A 171 -4.60 -13.41 -5.01
C LEU A 171 -3.20 -13.22 -5.64
N GLY A 172 -2.15 -13.22 -4.83
CA GLY A 172 -0.76 -13.07 -5.27
C GLY A 172 -0.03 -11.83 -4.73
N ASP A 173 -0.75 -10.86 -4.17
CA ASP A 173 -0.21 -9.59 -3.69
C ASP A 173 -0.46 -9.33 -2.19
N GLU A 174 -0.64 -10.41 -1.45
CA GLU A 174 -0.72 -10.45 0.01
C GLU A 174 0.54 -9.88 0.67
N MET A 175 0.36 -9.28 1.84
CA MET A 175 1.46 -9.00 2.76
C MET A 175 1.80 -10.27 3.54
N ILE A 176 3.07 -10.68 3.48
CA ILE A 176 3.57 -11.86 4.20
C ILE A 176 4.53 -11.39 5.27
N ILE A 177 4.29 -11.82 6.50
CA ILE A 177 5.11 -11.48 7.66
C ILE A 177 5.98 -12.68 8.02
N ASP A 178 7.29 -12.47 8.10
CA ASP A 178 8.21 -13.41 8.72
C ASP A 178 8.19 -13.21 10.24
N THR A 179 7.83 -14.27 10.95
CA THR A 179 7.73 -14.29 12.42
C THR A 179 8.85 -15.09 13.07
N SER A 180 9.73 -15.71 12.27
CA SER A 180 10.81 -16.58 12.72
C SER A 180 12.03 -15.81 13.25
N GLY A 181 12.08 -14.50 13.02
CA GLY A 181 13.22 -13.65 13.39
C GLY A 181 14.40 -13.73 12.42
N ASN A 182 14.24 -14.45 11.31
CA ASN A 182 15.21 -14.49 10.23
C ASN A 182 15.28 -13.14 9.50
N SER A 183 16.41 -12.93 8.80
CA SER A 183 16.52 -11.80 7.88
C SER A 183 15.52 -11.95 6.75
N VAL A 184 14.71 -10.92 6.53
CA VAL A 184 13.82 -10.83 5.35
C VAL A 184 14.51 -10.19 4.15
N ALA A 185 15.80 -9.88 4.23
CA ALA A 185 16.54 -9.27 3.11
C ALA A 185 16.54 -10.20 1.89
N ASN A 186 16.32 -9.62 0.71
CA ASN A 186 16.17 -10.33 -0.56
C ASN A 186 14.98 -11.33 -0.61
N THR A 187 13.95 -11.12 0.20
CA THR A 187 12.67 -11.87 0.14
C THR A 187 11.51 -10.93 -0.18
N TYR A 188 10.35 -11.49 -0.50
CA TYR A 188 9.08 -10.75 -0.61
C TYR A 188 8.31 -10.65 0.72
N TYR A 189 8.99 -10.91 1.83
CA TYR A 189 8.45 -10.87 3.19
C TYR A 189 8.69 -9.52 3.86
N GLN A 190 7.92 -9.30 4.93
CA GLN A 190 7.98 -8.16 5.84
C GLN A 190 8.35 -8.63 7.24
N VAL A 191 8.97 -7.75 8.02
CA VAL A 191 9.09 -7.95 9.46
C VAL A 191 7.73 -7.76 10.15
N SER A 192 7.62 -8.23 11.40
CA SER A 192 6.43 -8.03 12.23
C SER A 192 6.06 -6.54 12.35
N CYS A 193 4.76 -6.25 12.25
CA CYS A 193 4.21 -4.91 12.50
C CYS A 193 4.05 -4.58 13.99
N ALA A 194 4.40 -5.54 14.85
CA ALA A 194 4.43 -5.41 16.28
C ALA A 194 5.45 -4.36 16.75
N HIS A 195 5.02 -3.39 17.56
CA HIS A 195 5.94 -2.46 18.23
C HIS A 195 6.62 -3.05 19.49
N ASN A 196 6.10 -4.15 20.05
CA ASN A 196 6.67 -4.84 21.20
C ASN A 196 7.12 -6.27 20.83
N LYS A 197 7.93 -6.91 21.67
CA LYS A 197 8.24 -8.34 21.55
C LYS A 197 6.93 -9.13 21.72
N ILE A 198 6.37 -9.68 20.65
CA ILE A 198 4.94 -9.92 20.57
C ILE A 198 4.56 -11.42 20.57
N ALA A 199 3.46 -11.72 21.27
CA ALA A 199 2.74 -13.00 21.30
C ALA A 199 1.75 -13.20 20.12
N ASN A 200 1.46 -12.15 19.35
CA ASN A 200 0.68 -12.18 18.10
C ASN A 200 1.25 -11.21 17.02
N PRO A 201 2.12 -11.69 16.11
CA PRO A 201 2.86 -10.87 15.15
C PRO A 201 2.00 -10.20 14.07
N THR A 202 0.70 -10.51 14.01
CA THR A 202 -0.27 -9.88 13.12
C THR A 202 -1.12 -8.82 13.84
N ALA A 203 -0.74 -8.34 15.02
CA ALA A 203 -1.45 -7.25 15.69
C ALA A 203 -1.59 -6.03 14.75
N GLY A 204 -2.82 -5.58 14.48
CA GLY A 204 -3.16 -4.57 13.45
C GLY A 204 -3.73 -5.14 12.14
N ALA A 205 -3.58 -6.45 11.89
CA ALA A 205 -3.98 -7.11 10.65
C ALA A 205 -5.46 -7.50 10.53
N ALA A 206 -6.32 -7.09 11.47
CA ALA A 206 -7.54 -7.82 11.91
C ALA A 206 -8.56 -8.26 10.83
N THR A 207 -8.38 -7.90 9.56
CA THR A 207 -9.34 -8.15 8.48
C THR A 207 -8.75 -8.03 7.04
N GLY A 208 -7.42 -8.13 6.88
CA GLY A 208 -6.75 -8.26 5.56
C GLY A 208 -6.00 -9.58 5.47
N VAL A 209 -5.72 -10.08 4.26
CA VAL A 209 -4.94 -11.32 4.11
C VAL A 209 -3.47 -11.01 4.42
N ILE A 210 -3.14 -11.12 5.70
CA ILE A 210 -1.77 -11.12 6.20
C ILE A 210 -1.42 -12.58 6.49
N ILE A 211 -0.42 -13.09 5.77
CA ILE A 211 0.02 -14.47 5.93
C ILE A 211 1.25 -14.46 6.83
N THR A 212 1.25 -15.27 7.88
CA THR A 212 2.45 -15.51 8.70
C THR A 212 3.25 -16.66 8.13
N ASN A 213 4.53 -16.46 7.88
CA ASN A 213 5.46 -17.55 7.63
C ASN A 213 5.95 -18.11 8.98
N THR A 214 5.20 -19.05 9.54
CA THR A 214 5.68 -19.92 10.63
C THR A 214 6.27 -21.19 10.01
N PRO A 215 7.37 -21.74 10.56
CA PRO A 215 7.87 -23.07 10.18
C PRO A 215 6.79 -24.15 10.29
#